data_AF-A0AA44WRR0-F1
#
_entry.id   AF-A0AA44WRR0-F1
#
_cell.length_a   1.000
_cell.length_b   1.000
_cell.length_c   1.000
_cell.angle_alpha   90.00
_cell.angle_beta   90.00
_cell.angle_gamma   90.00
#
_symmetry.space_group_name_H-M   'P 1'
#
loop_
_entity.id
_entity.type
_entity.pdbx_description
1 polymer ?
#
loop_
_entity_poly.entity_id
_entity_poly.type
_entity_poly.pdbx_seq_one_letter_code
_entity_poly.pdbx_strand_id
1 'polypeptide(L)'
;MSFFRITLHRSAIGLPKRTRGVLAALGLRRRMQTVFHPVTPDFAGMVFKVKELVRIEEVDQALSKKEVKAERTPARGFWVERAAPR
;
A
#
# COMPACT_ATOMS: atom_id res chain seq x y z
N MET A 1 -6.04 -17.41 4.34
CA MET A 1 -6.74 -16.44 3.48
C MET A 1 -5.68 -15.54 2.90
N SER A 2 -5.58 -15.44 1.58
CA SER A 2 -4.63 -14.54 0.93
C SER A 2 -5.17 -13.12 0.78
N PHE A 3 -4.26 -12.18 0.60
CA PHE A 3 -4.54 -10.75 0.43
C PHE A 3 -3.85 -10.21 -0.81
N PHE A 4 -4.49 -9.25 -1.47
CA PHE A 4 -3.84 -8.43 -2.47
C PHE A 4 -3.06 -7.29 -1.80
N ARG A 5 -1.74 -7.29 -1.97
CA ARG A 5 -0.86 -6.14 -1.72
C ARG A 5 -0.90 -5.23 -2.95
N ILE A 6 -1.72 -4.19 -2.89
CA ILE A 6 -1.95 -3.29 -4.01
C ILE A 6 -1.16 -2.01 -3.79
N THR A 7 -0.28 -1.68 -4.73
CA THR A 7 0.52 -0.45 -4.70
C THR A 7 0.18 0.45 -5.88
N LEU A 8 -0.17 1.72 -5.63
CA LEU A 8 -0.41 2.69 -6.70
C LEU A 8 0.91 3.14 -7.33
N HIS A 9 1.21 2.62 -8.52
CA HIS A 9 2.46 2.88 -9.22
C HIS A 9 2.38 4.15 -10.09
N ARG A 10 1.28 4.34 -10.83
CA ARG A 10 1.04 5.53 -11.67
C ARG A 10 -0.02 6.46 -11.10
N SER A 11 0.07 7.75 -11.44
CA SER A 11 -0.92 8.75 -11.03
C SER A 11 -2.22 8.62 -11.83
N ALA A 12 -3.33 9.06 -11.24
CA ALA A 12 -4.62 9.24 -11.93
C ALA A 12 -4.89 10.69 -12.38
N ILE A 13 -3.85 11.52 -12.44
CA ILE A 13 -3.92 12.86 -13.06
C ILE A 13 -4.32 12.68 -14.54
N GLY A 14 -5.22 13.54 -15.03
CA GLY A 14 -5.76 13.45 -16.39
C GLY A 14 -6.74 12.31 -16.65
N LEU A 15 -6.98 11.40 -15.69
CA LEU A 15 -7.93 10.29 -15.87
C LEU A 15 -9.36 10.65 -15.43
N PRO A 16 -10.38 9.96 -15.99
CA PRO A 16 -11.78 10.18 -15.63
C PRO A 16 -12.08 10.06 -14.13
N LYS A 17 -13.11 10.76 -13.67
CA LYS A 17 -13.58 10.74 -12.28
C LYS A 17 -13.89 9.31 -11.79
N ARG A 18 -14.38 8.43 -12.69
CA ARG A 18 -14.67 7.03 -12.39
C ARG A 18 -13.43 6.26 -11.93
N THR A 19 -12.30 6.41 -12.64
CA THR A 19 -11.02 5.77 -12.27
C THR A 19 -10.52 6.29 -10.93
N ARG A 20 -10.62 7.60 -10.69
CA ARG A 20 -10.29 8.21 -9.39
C ARG A 20 -11.18 7.69 -8.26
N GLY A 21 -12.47 7.48 -8.53
CA GLY A 21 -13.41 6.89 -7.58
C GLY A 21 -13.04 5.46 -7.19
N VAL A 22 -12.62 4.63 -8.15
CA VAL A 22 -12.17 3.26 -7.86
C VAL A 22 -10.92 3.27 -6.98
N LEU A 23 -9.93 4.12 -7.28
CA LEU A 23 -8.73 4.26 -6.44
C LEU A 23 -9.06 4.73 -5.03
N ALA A 24 -10.00 5.68 -4.89
CA ALA A 24 -10.45 6.17 -3.59
C ALA A 24 -11.16 5.07 -2.79
N ALA A 25 -11.99 4.25 -3.44
CA ALA A 25 -12.67 3.11 -2.81
C ALA A 25 -11.67 2.03 -2.34
N LEU A 26 -10.62 1.78 -3.13
CA LEU A 26 -9.49 0.91 -2.71
C LEU A 26 -8.64 1.53 -1.58
N GLY A 27 -8.81 2.82 -1.26
CA GLY A 27 -8.04 3.53 -0.24
C GLY A 27 -6.69 4.09 -0.71
N LEU A 28 -6.45 4.12 -2.03
CA LEU A 28 -5.23 4.63 -2.66
C LEU A 28 -5.36 6.13 -2.92
N ARG A 29 -4.75 6.96 -2.07
CA ARG A 29 -4.81 8.43 -2.15
C ARG A 29 -3.58 9.06 -2.80
N ARG A 30 -2.39 8.48 -2.59
CA ARG A 30 -1.11 9.00 -3.09
C ARG A 30 -0.31 7.92 -3.81
N ARG A 31 0.58 8.32 -4.74
CA ARG A 31 1.51 7.40 -5.40
C ARG A 31 2.40 6.69 -4.39
N MET A 32 2.81 5.47 -4.73
CA MET A 32 3.62 4.57 -3.90
C MET A 32 2.99 4.19 -2.56
N GLN A 33 1.69 4.47 -2.38
CA GLN A 33 0.92 3.95 -1.27
C GLN A 33 0.57 2.50 -1.53
N THR A 34 0.73 1.68 -0.50
CA THR A 34 0.35 0.26 -0.50
C THR A 34 -0.85 0.07 0.42
N VAL A 35 -1.82 -0.73 -0.01
CA VAL A 35 -2.99 -1.16 0.77
C VAL A 35 -3.15 -2.67 0.64
N PHE A 36 -3.77 -3.29 1.64
CA PHE A 36 -4.04 -4.73 1.67
C PHE A 36 -5.54 -4.95 1.72
N HIS A 37 -6.04 -5.77 0.81
CA HIS A 37 -7.44 -6.19 0.75
C HIS A 37 -7.54 -7.70 0.62
N PRO A 38 -8.56 -8.36 1.19
CA PRO A 38 -8.72 -9.80 1.03
C PRO A 38 -8.94 -10.16 -0.44
N VAL A 39 -8.49 -11.35 -0.84
CA VAL A 39 -8.74 -11.87 -2.19
C VAL A 39 -10.22 -12.25 -2.31
N THR A 40 -11.02 -11.30 -2.80
CA THR A 40 -12.44 -11.50 -3.13
C THR A 40 -12.73 -11.02 -4.55
N PRO A 41 -13.79 -11.56 -5.21
CA PRO A 41 -14.17 -11.14 -6.56
C PRO A 41 -14.45 -9.63 -6.68
N ASP A 42 -14.99 -9.01 -5.63
CA ASP A 42 -15.28 -7.57 -5.61
C ASP A 42 -14.01 -6.73 -5.70
N PHE A 43 -13.01 -7.04 -4.87
CA PHE A 43 -11.71 -6.37 -4.92
C PHE A 43 -10.96 -6.66 -6.21
N ALA A 44 -11.01 -7.91 -6.70
CA ALA A 44 -10.43 -8.27 -7.99
C ALA A 44 -11.03 -7.45 -9.14
N GLY A 45 -12.35 -7.26 -9.17
CA GLY A 45 -13.04 -6.44 -10.15
C GLY A 45 -12.69 -4.95 -10.07
N MET A 46 -12.52 -4.41 -8.86
CA MET A 46 -12.03 -3.04 -8.68
C MET A 46 -10.60 -2.88 -9.20
N VAL A 47 -9.73 -3.81 -8.84
CA VAL A 47 -8.33 -3.83 -9.28
C VAL A 47 -8.21 -3.92 -10.80
N PHE A 48 -9.03 -4.76 -11.44
CA PHE A 48 -9.02 -4.93 -12.90
C PHE A 48 -9.38 -3.63 -13.66
N LYS A 49 -10.24 -2.78 -13.09
CA LYS A 49 -10.58 -1.45 -13.65
C LYS A 49 -9.43 -0.45 -13.60
N VAL A 50 -8.42 -0.68 -12.77
CA VAL A 50 -7.28 0.23 -12.57
C VAL A 50 -5.94 -0.49 -12.75
N LYS A 51 -5.92 -1.64 -13.42
CA LYS A 51 -4.75 -2.53 -13.59
C LYS A 51 -3.54 -1.84 -14.19
N GLU A 52 -3.76 -0.80 -14.99
CA GLU A 52 -2.70 -0.01 -15.60
C GLU A 52 -2.01 0.92 -14.60
N LEU A 53 -2.64 1.22 -13.45
CA LEU A 53 -2.13 2.16 -12.46
C LEU A 53 -1.48 1.49 -11.26
N VAL A 54 -1.84 0.24 -10.99
CA VAL A 54 -1.45 -0.48 -9.78
C VAL A 54 -0.48 -1.62 -10.07
N ARG A 55 0.34 -1.96 -9.08
CA ARG A 55 1.06 -3.23 -8.98
C ARG A 55 0.39 -4.07 -7.90
N ILE A 56 0.27 -5.37 -8.16
CA ILE A 56 -0.42 -6.30 -7.28
C ILE A 56 0.52 -7.47 -7.00
N GLU A 57 0.61 -7.84 -5.74
CA GLU A 57 1.26 -9.06 -5.26
C GLU A 57 0.26 -9.80 -4.38
N GLU A 58 0.20 -11.12 -4.49
CA GLU A 58 -0.56 -11.95 -3.54
C GLU A 58 0.31 -12.26 -2.33
N VAL A 59 -0.24 -12.07 -1.13
CA VAL A 59 0.46 -12.29 0.14
C VAL A 59 -0.42 -13.06 1.12
N ASP A 60 0.20 -13.86 2.00
CA ASP A 60 -0.55 -14.67 2.97
C ASP A 60 -1.19 -13.84 4.08
N GLN A 61 -0.63 -12.67 4.39
CA GLN A 61 -1.06 -11.84 5.51
C GLN A 61 -1.07 -10.35 5.13
N ALA A 62 -2.08 -9.64 5.62
CA ALA A 62 -2.15 -8.18 5.52
C ALA A 62 -1.26 -7.53 6.59
N LEU A 63 -0.27 -6.76 6.15
CA LEU A 63 0.59 -6.00 7.06
C LEU A 63 -0.11 -4.73 7.56
N SER A 64 0.04 -4.44 8.85
CA SER A 64 -0.36 -3.18 9.46
C SER A 64 0.53 -2.02 8.97
N LYS A 65 0.04 -0.78 9.11
CA LYS A 65 0.81 0.42 8.75
C LYS A 65 2.15 0.52 9.49
N LYS A 66 2.23 -0.01 10.73
CA LYS A 66 3.46 0.00 11.54
C LYS A 66 4.47 -1.00 10.96
N GLU A 67 4.03 -2.20 10.61
CA GLU A 67 4.89 -3.24 10.01
C GLU A 67 5.40 -2.83 8.64
N VAL A 68 4.54 -2.28 7.78
CA VAL A 68 4.97 -1.75 6.47
C VAL A 68 6.01 -0.62 6.63
N LYS A 69 5.87 0.21 7.66
CA LYS A 69 6.86 1.26 7.96
C LYS A 69 8.16 0.66 8.49
N ALA A 70 8.07 -0.33 9.38
CA ALA A 70 9.22 -1.04 9.92
C ALA A 70 10.02 -1.75 8.82
N GLU A 71 9.36 -2.44 7.88
CA GLU A 71 9.98 -3.11 6.71
C GLU A 71 10.86 -2.14 5.90
N ARG A 72 10.45 -0.87 5.81
CA ARG A 72 11.17 0.18 5.06
C ARG A 72 12.21 0.91 5.89
N THR A 73 12.21 0.74 7.20
CA THR A 73 13.11 1.49 8.09
C THR A 73 14.43 0.72 8.20
N PRO A 74 15.56 1.31 7.75
CA PRO A 74 16.85 0.64 7.87
C PRO A 74 17.27 0.52 9.34
N ALA A 75 18.23 -0.37 9.61
CA ALA A 75 18.87 -0.45 10.92
C ALA A 75 19.50 0.92 11.27
N ARG A 76 19.35 1.31 12.54
CA ARG A 76 19.76 2.63 13.04
C ARG A 76 21.25 2.92 12.85
N GLY A 77 22.09 1.88 12.84
CA GLY A 77 23.54 1.99 12.63
C GLY A 77 24.33 2.52 13.83
N PHE A 78 23.67 2.88 14.93
CA PHE A 78 24.28 3.29 16.19
C PHE A 78 23.42 2.89 17.39
N TRP A 79 24.05 2.69 18.54
CA TRP A 79 23.38 2.57 19.84
C TRP A 79 23.81 3.73 20.74
N VAL A 80 22.92 4.15 21.65
CA VAL A 80 23.23 5.18 22.64
C VAL A 80 23.69 4.48 23.91
N GLU A 81 24.96 4.61 24.27
CA GLU A 81 25.56 3.88 25.41
C GLU A 81 25.08 4.40 26.76
N ARG A 82 25.06 5.72 26.95
CA ARG A 82 24.52 6.39 28.14
C ARG A 82 23.97 7.75 27.74
N ALA A 83 22.77 8.06 28.22
CA ALA A 83 22.24 9.42 28.12
C ALA A 83 22.93 10.30 29.18
N ALA A 84 23.25 11.55 28.83
CA ALA A 84 23.73 12.51 29.81
C ALA A 84 22.66 12.75 30.90
N PRO A 85 23.04 12.85 32.18
CA PRO A 85 22.12 13.25 33.22
C PRO A 85 21.58 14.66 32.92
N ARG A 86 20.29 14.86 33.19
CA ARG A 86 19.59 16.14 33.00
C ARG A 86 20.11 17.23 33.91
#